data_AF-A0A834BC72-F1
#
_entry.id   AF-A0A834BC72-F1
#
_cell.length_a   1.000
_cell.length_b   1.000
_cell.length_c   1.000
_cell.angle_alpha   90.00
_cell.angle_beta   90.00
_cell.angle_gamma   90.00
#
_symmetry.space_group_name_H-M   'P 1'
#
loop_
_entity.id
_entity.type
_entity.pdbx_description
1 polymer ?
#
loop_
_entity_poly.entity_id
_entity_poly.type
_entity_poly.pdbx_seq_one_letter_code
_entity_poly.pdbx_strand_id
1 'polypeptide(L)'
;MVTMDNAEEYVDLMFDFCMHTGIQKQMKAFLQFTTGCSTLPPGGLANLHPRLTVVRKVDATDASYPSVNTCVHYLKLPEYSSEEIMRERLLAATMEKGFHLN
;
A
#
# COMPACT_ATOMS: atom_id res chain seq x y z
N MET A 1 21.17 5.87 22.03
CA MET A 1 21.53 7.16 21.38
C MET A 1 22.67 6.87 20.43
N VAL A 2 22.73 7.56 19.29
CA VAL A 2 23.84 7.44 18.34
C VAL A 2 25.11 7.96 19.01
N THR A 3 26.20 7.18 18.95
CA THR A 3 27.53 7.50 19.45
C THR A 3 28.54 7.37 18.31
N MET A 4 29.78 7.83 18.52
CA MET A 4 30.82 7.68 17.50
C MET A 4 31.16 6.22 17.20
N ASP A 5 31.02 5.33 18.18
CA ASP A 5 31.32 3.90 18.04
C ASP A 5 30.24 3.11 17.29
N ASN A 6 29.01 3.64 17.15
CA ASN A 6 27.90 2.99 16.45
C ASN A 6 27.33 3.79 15.27
N ALA A 7 27.95 4.92 14.92
CA ALA A 7 27.45 5.81 13.89
C ALA A 7 27.32 5.13 12.52
N GLU A 8 28.31 4.30 12.15
CA GLU A 8 28.31 3.54 10.89
C GLU A 8 27.16 2.54 10.83
N GLU A 9 26.94 1.77 11.90
CA GLU A 9 25.81 0.84 12.01
C GLU A 9 24.46 1.56 11.88
N TYR A 10 24.30 2.73 12.51
CA TYR A 10 23.07 3.52 12.39
C TYR A 10 22.84 4.05 10.97
N VAL A 11 23.91 4.43 10.26
CA VAL A 11 23.83 4.84 8.85
C VAL A 11 23.38 3.67 8.00
N ASP A 12 23.96 2.48 8.18
CA ASP A 12 23.58 1.28 7.46
C ASP A 12 22.12 0.88 7.73
N LEU A 13 21.70 0.90 9.00
CA LEU A 13 20.31 0.65 9.38
C LEU A 13 19.34 1.65 8.75
N MET A 14 19.72 2.93 8.71
CA MET A 14 18.91 3.96 8.07
C MET A 14 18.80 3.72 6.56
N PHE A 15 19.92 3.39 5.90
CA PHE A 15 19.91 3.10 4.46
C PHE A 15 19.10 1.84 4.14
N ASP A 16 19.26 0.76 4.90
CA ASP A 16 18.45 -0.45 4.74
C ASP A 16 16.96 -0.12 4.91
N PHE A 17 16.60 0.63 5.97
CA PHE A 17 15.21 1.02 6.19
C PHE A 17 14.65 1.88 5.05
N CYS A 18 15.36 2.92 4.66
CA CYS A 18 14.88 3.88 3.66
C CYS A 18 14.85 3.29 2.24
N MET A 19 15.82 2.46 1.89
CA MET A 19 16.03 2.00 0.51
C MET A 19 15.56 0.57 0.25
N HIS A 20 15.44 -0.25 1.31
CA HIS A 20 15.11 -1.67 1.17
C HIS A 20 13.86 -2.03 1.97
N THR A 21 13.98 -2.15 3.30
CA THR A 21 12.94 -2.79 4.12
C THR A 21 11.67 -1.94 4.23
N GLY A 22 11.79 -0.61 4.26
CA GLY A 22 10.65 0.31 4.29
C GLY A 22 9.81 0.27 3.01
N ILE A 23 10.47 0.42 1.84
CA ILE A 23 9.81 0.38 0.53
C ILE A 23 9.16 -0.99 0.31
N GLN A 24 9.90 -2.07 0.59
CA GLN A 24 9.37 -3.43 0.44
C GLN A 24 8.14 -3.68 1.32
N LYS A 25 8.14 -3.18 2.56
CA LYS A 25 7.00 -3.35 3.48
C LYS A 25 5.76 -2.65 2.97
N GLN A 26 5.88 -1.42 2.46
CA GLN A 26 4.76 -0.67 1.88
C GLN A 26 4.23 -1.35 0.61
N MET A 27 5.13 -1.80 -0.28
CA MET A 27 4.74 -2.52 -1.50
C MET A 27 4.00 -3.83 -1.16
N LYS A 28 4.49 -4.63 -0.21
CA LYS A 28 3.82 -5.85 0.23
C LYS A 28 2.45 -5.57 0.83
N ALA A 29 2.32 -4.53 1.64
CA ALA A 29 1.05 -4.12 2.22
C ALA A 29 0.04 -3.72 1.14
N PHE A 30 0.45 -2.93 0.16
CA PHE A 30 -0.39 -2.55 -0.97
C PHE A 30 -0.82 -3.74 -1.83
N LEU A 31 0.10 -4.66 -2.13
CA LEU A 31 -0.20 -5.87 -2.90
C LEU A 31 -1.16 -6.79 -2.14
N GLN A 32 -0.88 -7.03 -0.86
CA GLN A 32 -1.77 -7.80 0.01
C GLN A 32 -3.14 -7.15 0.04
N PHE A 33 -3.19 -5.82 0.10
CA PHE A 33 -4.45 -5.09 0.15
C PHE A 33 -5.26 -5.26 -1.14
N THR A 34 -4.63 -5.08 -2.30
CA THR A 34 -5.31 -5.06 -3.61
C THR A 34 -5.56 -6.44 -4.21
N THR A 35 -4.73 -7.43 -3.88
CA THR A 35 -4.73 -8.75 -4.51
C THR A 35 -4.96 -9.91 -3.55
N GLY A 36 -4.90 -9.67 -2.24
CA GLY A 36 -4.90 -10.75 -1.25
C GLY A 36 -3.58 -11.55 -1.21
N CYS A 37 -2.60 -11.20 -2.05
CA CYS A 37 -1.28 -11.82 -2.10
C CYS A 37 -0.19 -10.77 -1.83
N SER A 38 0.83 -11.15 -1.04
CA SER A 38 1.95 -10.26 -0.70
C SER A 38 3.09 -10.30 -1.74
N THR A 39 2.93 -11.05 -2.83
CA THR A 39 3.94 -11.24 -3.87
C THR A 39 3.37 -11.05 -5.27
N LEU A 40 4.17 -10.45 -6.17
CA LEU A 40 3.81 -10.31 -7.57
C LEU A 40 4.08 -11.60 -8.37
N PRO A 41 3.34 -11.83 -9.47
CA PRO A 41 3.72 -12.86 -10.42
C PRO A 41 5.05 -12.53 -11.11
N PRO A 42 5.73 -13.52 -11.70
CA PRO A 42 6.88 -13.27 -12.57
C PRO A 42 6.53 -12.25 -13.65
N GLY A 43 7.36 -11.20 -13.78
CA GLY A 43 7.10 -10.05 -14.66
C GLY A 43 6.32 -8.89 -14.01
N GLY A 44 6.03 -8.97 -12.71
CA GLY A 44 5.52 -7.85 -11.92
C GLY A 44 4.04 -7.52 -12.15
N LEU A 45 3.64 -6.28 -11.82
CA LEU A 45 2.25 -5.82 -11.95
C LEU A 45 1.70 -5.94 -13.38
N ALA A 46 2.56 -5.87 -14.40
CA ALA A 46 2.16 -6.01 -15.79
C ALA A 46 1.54 -7.38 -16.10
N ASN A 47 1.97 -8.41 -15.35
CA ASN A 47 1.52 -9.79 -15.50
C ASN A 47 0.48 -10.19 -14.44
N LEU A 48 0.02 -9.25 -13.61
CA LEU A 48 -1.08 -9.51 -12.69
C LEU A 48 -2.37 -9.77 -13.48
N HIS A 49 -2.98 -10.94 -13.28
CA HIS A 49 -4.21 -11.33 -13.96
C HIS A 49 -5.29 -11.74 -12.93
N PRO A 50 -6.49 -11.12 -12.97
CA PRO A 50 -6.88 -9.97 -13.79
C PRO A 50 -6.02 -8.73 -13.53
N ARG A 51 -5.98 -7.76 -14.46
CA ARG A 51 -5.21 -6.52 -14.24
C ARG A 51 -5.83 -5.72 -13.10
N LEU A 52 -5.00 -5.22 -12.17
CA LEU A 52 -5.45 -4.27 -11.15
C LEU A 52 -6.11 -3.07 -11.82
N THR A 53 -7.38 -2.85 -11.50
CA THR A 53 -8.20 -1.78 -12.08
C THR A 53 -8.70 -0.87 -10.97
N VAL A 54 -8.54 0.43 -11.16
CA VAL A 54 -9.09 1.44 -10.26
C VAL A 54 -10.47 1.83 -10.76
N VAL A 55 -11.46 1.76 -9.87
CA VAL A 55 -12.85 2.13 -10.15
C VAL A 55 -13.33 3.14 -9.12
N ARG A 56 -14.32 3.96 -9.49
CA ARG A 56 -14.93 4.92 -8.57
C ARG A 56 -15.80 4.20 -7.55
N LYS A 57 -15.65 4.57 -6.27
CA LYS A 57 -16.56 4.18 -5.20
C LYS A 57 -17.72 5.17 -5.16
N VAL A 58 -18.94 4.67 -5.39
CA VAL A 58 -20.18 5.47 -5.36
C VAL A 58 -20.59 5.70 -3.90
N ASP A 59 -21.29 6.80 -3.64
CA ASP A 59 -21.82 7.18 -2.31
C ASP A 59 -20.75 7.24 -1.20
N ALA A 60 -19.56 7.75 -1.55
CA ALA A 60 -18.43 7.90 -0.65
C ALA A 60 -18.03 9.38 -0.50
N THR A 61 -17.46 9.71 0.66
CA THR A 61 -16.97 11.05 1.03
C THR A 61 -15.48 11.02 1.35
N ASP A 62 -14.88 12.18 1.66
CA ASP A 62 -13.47 12.27 2.11
C ASP A 62 -13.16 11.49 3.40
N ALA A 63 -14.19 11.17 4.20
CA ALA A 63 -14.05 10.31 5.38
C ALA A 63 -14.05 8.82 5.03
N SER A 64 -14.48 8.45 3.83
CA SER A 64 -14.58 7.06 3.40
C SER A 64 -13.21 6.51 3.03
N TYR A 65 -12.93 5.29 3.49
CA TYR A 65 -11.74 4.55 3.06
C TYR A 65 -11.98 3.85 1.71
N PRO A 66 -10.92 3.61 0.93
CA PRO A 66 -11.03 2.76 -0.25
C PRO A 66 -11.38 1.32 0.15
N SER A 67 -11.96 0.57 -0.78
CA SER A 67 -12.17 -0.87 -0.61
C SER A 67 -11.72 -1.65 -1.82
N VAL A 68 -11.57 -2.96 -1.67
CA VAL A 68 -11.01 -3.83 -2.70
C VAL A 68 -11.93 -5.01 -2.96
N ASN A 69 -11.99 -5.45 -4.22
CA ASN A 69 -12.37 -6.81 -4.54
C ASN A 69 -11.12 -7.55 -4.99
N THR A 70 -10.57 -8.38 -4.10
CA THR A 70 -9.31 -9.09 -4.33
C THR A 70 -9.46 -10.17 -5.41
N CYS A 71 -10.63 -10.78 -5.59
CA CYS A 71 -10.83 -11.82 -6.60
C CYS A 71 -10.69 -11.32 -8.04
N VAL A 72 -11.03 -10.05 -8.29
CA VAL A 72 -10.96 -9.42 -9.62
C VAL A 72 -9.98 -8.26 -9.68
N HIS A 73 -9.20 -8.04 -8.63
CA HIS A 73 -8.23 -6.95 -8.47
C HIS A 73 -8.84 -5.57 -8.76
N TYR A 74 -9.97 -5.23 -8.13
CA TYR A 74 -10.58 -3.91 -8.24
C TYR A 74 -10.30 -3.09 -6.99
N LEU A 75 -9.64 -1.94 -7.16
CA LEU A 75 -9.49 -0.93 -6.13
C LEU A 75 -10.59 0.13 -6.30
N LYS A 76 -11.54 0.18 -5.37
CA LYS A 76 -12.63 1.17 -5.34
C LYS A 76 -12.17 2.41 -4.56
N LEU A 77 -11.89 3.51 -5.26
CA LEU A 77 -11.49 4.79 -4.66
C LEU A 77 -12.67 5.77 -4.61
N PRO A 78 -12.93 6.40 -3.46
CA PRO A 78 -13.72 7.62 -3.39
C PRO A 78 -13.12 8.73 -4.27
N GLU A 79 -13.96 9.66 -4.70
CA GLU A 79 -13.55 10.88 -5.40
C GLU A 79 -13.13 11.93 -4.37
N TYR A 80 -11.92 11.73 -3.82
CA TYR A 80 -11.37 12.60 -2.79
C TYR A 80 -11.17 14.03 -3.29
N SER A 81 -11.44 15.00 -2.43
CA SER A 81 -11.27 16.42 -2.76
C SER A 81 -9.81 16.87 -2.90
N SER A 82 -8.84 16.07 -2.41
CA SER A 82 -7.40 16.34 -2.58
C SER A 82 -6.56 15.06 -2.65
N GLU A 83 -5.36 15.17 -3.24
CA GLU A 83 -4.35 14.09 -3.24
C GLU A 83 -3.95 13.70 -1.82
N GLU A 84 -3.86 14.68 -0.90
CA GLU A 84 -3.44 14.45 0.48
C GLU A 84 -4.42 13.53 1.22
N ILE A 85 -5.73 13.79 1.08
CA ILE A 85 -6.78 12.93 1.66
C ILE A 85 -6.73 11.54 1.03
N MET A 86 -6.58 11.45 -0.29
CA MET A 86 -6.46 10.16 -0.98
C MET A 86 -5.27 9.36 -0.45
N ARG A 87 -4.10 10.00 -0.29
CA ARG A 87 -2.89 9.37 0.23
C ARG A 87 -3.09 8.89 1.67
N GLU A 88 -3.63 9.73 2.55
CA GLU A 88 -3.88 9.38 3.95
C GLU A 88 -4.82 8.17 4.06
N ARG A 89 -5.95 8.22 3.35
CA ARG A 89 -6.97 7.14 3.39
C ARG A 89 -6.46 5.84 2.78
N LEU A 90 -5.71 5.92 1.68
CA LEU A 90 -5.12 4.73 1.05
C LEU A 90 -4.05 4.10 1.94
N LEU A 91 -3.13 4.89 2.48
CA LEU A 91 -2.09 4.39 3.39
C LEU A 91 -2.71 3.71 4.61
N ALA A 92 -3.69 4.37 5.25
CA ALA A 92 -4.42 3.79 6.38
C ALA A 92 -5.05 2.44 6.01
N ALA A 93 -5.80 2.37 4.90
CA ALA A 93 -6.45 1.13 4.46
C ALA A 93 -5.46 -0.01 4.13
N THR A 94 -4.28 0.32 3.60
CA THR A 94 -3.23 -0.70 3.31
C THR A 94 -2.52 -1.21 4.57
N MET A 95 -2.49 -0.43 5.65
CA MET A 95 -1.80 -0.80 6.89
C MET A 95 -2.70 -1.56 7.88
N GLU A 96 -4.02 -1.41 7.77
CA GLU A 96 -4.97 -2.07 8.66
C GLU A 96 -5.22 -3.54 8.29
N LYS A 97 -5.00 -4.44 9.25
CA LYS A 97 -5.37 -5.85 9.10
C LYS A 97 -6.89 -5.99 9.27
N GLY A 98 -7.63 -6.14 8.17
CA GLY A 98 -9.07 -6.43 8.22
C GLY A 98 -9.97 -5.54 7.37
N PHE A 99 -9.41 -4.57 6.63
CA PHE A 99 -10.18 -3.69 5.74
C PHE A 99 -10.78 -4.39 4.49
N HIS A 100 -10.67 -5.72 4.40
CA HIS A 100 -11.13 -6.56 3.29
C HIS A 100 -12.61 -6.94 3.33
N LEU A 101 -13.37 -6.45 4.31
CA LEU A 101 -14.76 -6.82 4.52
C LEU A 101 -15.62 -5.56 4.45
N ASN A 102 -16.07 -5.19 3.25
CA ASN A 102 -17.31 -4.45 2.94
C ASN A 102 -17.42 -4.19 1.43
#